data_AF-A0A927SWU5-F1
#
_entry.id   AF-A0A927SWU5-F1
#
_cell.length_a   1.000
_cell.length_b   1.000
_cell.length_c   1.000
_cell.angle_alpha   90.00
_cell.angle_beta   90.00
_cell.angle_gamma   90.00
#
_symmetry.space_group_name_H-M   'P 1'
#
loop_
_entity.id
_entity.type
_entity.pdbx_description
1 polymer ?
#
loop_
_entity_poly.entity_id
_entity_poly.type
_entity_poly.pdbx_seq_one_letter_code
_entity_poly.pdbx_strand_id
1 'polypeptide(L)'
;MPLIRNFPFFCIMLSMICGVSSAMLPGKLARKVTVLLSAVVASLNIALLVHLVAAGENYHYLMGHFPAPWGNELRAGPLEALLCALFSIVLMLSTLGGMEKLKLQIDPNKENTVCVMLDLVLAGTLSMLYTNDLFTGYVFIEIMTLASCALIMCRQNGRTMVSAMRYMIMSLLGSGMTLMGIMLTYTLTGHLLIENIREAVTALYASGEYRTPLTVTIGLFFVGLGIKSALFPFHTWLADAYGYSTPAASAVLSSIVSKAYILLLMKIFVRMIGMDVVRGLHLNDLFFAFGVIAMVMGSLSAIHSHDLRRMVAYSSVAQIGYIYAGMGLGIEAGFIAALYHVMVHSAAKSSLFISSSVLADASGGSKRFSDLRGAGKRSPVAGVCFTVSAMSLVGVPVLGGFISKLVFSEAAFGYGGVHMWVMLLALAVSTLLNVLYLMKTVITLYRPAREGSTLAAEKPAASAVCAMLGFVVLNVLLGVLSQPILEIITNGFQLFL
;
A
#
# COMPACT_ATOMS: atom_id res chain seq x y z
N MET A 1 27.52 16.62 6.63
CA MET A 1 26.60 15.66 5.98
C MET A 1 26.46 16.03 4.51
N PRO A 2 26.68 15.12 3.56
CA PRO A 2 26.42 15.41 2.14
C PRO A 2 24.94 15.79 1.92
N LEU A 3 24.66 16.70 0.99
CA LEU A 3 23.31 17.26 0.76
C LEU A 3 22.24 16.17 0.60
N ILE A 4 22.59 15.08 -0.09
CA ILE A 4 21.72 13.93 -0.36
C ILE A 4 21.14 13.28 0.91
N ARG A 5 21.87 13.31 2.04
CA ARG A 5 21.38 12.74 3.31
C ARG A 5 20.24 13.55 3.93
N ASN A 6 19.98 14.77 3.45
CA ASN A 6 18.84 15.58 3.90
C ASN A 6 17.55 15.30 3.09
N PHE A 7 17.63 14.51 2.01
CA PHE A 7 16.50 14.28 1.12
C PHE A 7 15.26 13.69 1.81
N PRO A 8 15.35 12.71 2.73
CA PRO A 8 14.17 12.21 3.45
C PRO A 8 13.41 13.33 4.17
N PHE A 9 14.14 14.18 4.90
CA PHE A 9 13.57 15.33 5.60
C PHE A 9 12.93 16.32 4.63
N PHE A 10 13.64 16.69 3.55
CA PHE A 10 13.11 17.59 2.53
C PHE A 10 11.86 17.02 1.87
N CYS A 11 11.82 15.73 1.54
CA CYS A 11 10.64 15.10 0.94
C CYS A 11 9.41 15.18 1.86
N ILE A 12 9.58 14.92 3.16
CA ILE A 12 8.49 15.02 4.14
C ILE A 12 8.03 16.48 4.28
N MET A 13 8.95 17.41 4.51
CA MET A 13 8.63 18.82 4.69
C MET A 13 8.02 19.44 3.43
N LEU A 14 8.56 19.16 2.24
CA LEU A 14 8.00 19.62 0.97
C LEU A 14 6.58 19.10 0.80
N SER A 15 6.30 17.84 1.15
CA SER A 15 4.94 17.29 1.07
C SER A 15 3.96 17.99 2.01
N MET A 16 4.39 18.31 3.24
CA MET A 16 3.57 19.07 4.19
C MET A 16 3.34 20.52 3.75
N ILE A 17 4.40 21.21 3.32
CA ILE A 17 4.33 22.60 2.84
C ILE A 17 3.45 22.67 1.59
N CYS A 18 3.60 21.72 0.66
CA CYS A 18 2.75 21.62 -0.50
C CYS A 18 1.29 21.41 -0.09
N GLY A 19 0.99 20.54 0.87
CA GLY A 19 -0.35 20.38 1.42
C GLY A 19 -0.96 21.70 1.91
N VAL A 20 -0.22 22.51 2.67
CA VAL A 20 -0.71 23.83 3.12
C VAL A 20 -0.88 24.80 1.95
N SER A 21 0.10 24.89 1.05
CA SER A 21 0.05 25.80 -0.10
C SER A 21 -1.07 25.44 -1.08
N SER A 22 -1.29 24.15 -1.34
CA SER A 22 -2.34 23.62 -2.20
C SER A 22 -3.73 24.08 -1.77
N ALA A 23 -3.95 24.32 -0.47
CA ALA A 23 -5.22 24.84 0.05
C ALA A 23 -5.51 26.26 -0.46
N MET A 24 -4.47 27.09 -0.64
CA MET A 24 -4.58 28.48 -1.08
C MET A 24 -4.59 28.63 -2.61
N LEU A 25 -4.25 27.56 -3.35
CA LEU A 25 -4.15 27.59 -4.81
C LEU A 25 -5.48 27.23 -5.48
N PRO A 26 -5.75 27.76 -6.69
CA PRO A 26 -6.88 27.30 -7.49
C PRO A 26 -6.68 25.82 -7.89
N GLY A 27 -7.77 25.05 -7.98
CA GLY A 27 -7.73 23.59 -8.19
C GLY A 27 -6.89 23.12 -9.39
N LYS A 28 -6.83 23.90 -10.48
CA LYS A 28 -5.94 23.62 -11.63
C LYS A 28 -4.46 23.70 -11.26
N LEU A 29 -4.06 24.71 -10.48
CA LEU A 29 -2.67 24.92 -10.08
C LEU A 29 -2.28 23.95 -8.96
N ALA A 30 -3.15 23.75 -7.96
CA ALA A 30 -2.95 22.76 -6.89
C ALA A 30 -2.64 21.37 -7.46
N ARG A 31 -3.38 20.91 -8.47
CA ARG A 31 -3.09 19.63 -9.14
C ARG A 31 -1.72 19.56 -9.79
N LYS A 32 -1.31 20.63 -10.50
CA LYS A 32 0.02 20.68 -11.13
C LYS A 32 1.11 20.64 -10.06
N VAL A 33 0.90 21.33 -8.94
CA VAL A 33 1.81 21.32 -7.79
C VAL A 33 1.91 19.92 -7.18
N THR A 34 0.80 19.23 -6.91
CA THR A 34 0.82 17.84 -6.38
C THR A 34 1.52 16.86 -7.32
N VAL A 35 1.30 16.94 -8.63
CA VAL A 35 1.97 16.09 -9.61
C VAL A 35 3.48 16.41 -9.65
N LEU A 36 3.84 17.69 -9.69
CA LEU A 36 5.24 18.13 -9.69
C LEU A 36 5.95 17.73 -8.40
N LEU A 37 5.32 17.93 -7.24
CA LEU A 37 5.81 17.48 -5.94
C LEU A 37 6.07 15.98 -5.98
N SER A 38 5.10 15.17 -6.42
CA SER A 38 5.25 13.72 -6.47
C SER A 38 6.43 13.30 -7.37
N ALA A 39 6.66 14.00 -8.49
CA ALA A 39 7.79 13.78 -9.38
C ALA A 39 9.14 14.18 -8.73
N VAL A 40 9.19 15.33 -8.05
CA VAL A 40 10.38 15.80 -7.32
C VAL A 40 10.72 14.84 -6.19
N VAL A 41 9.75 14.46 -5.38
CA VAL A 41 9.92 13.50 -4.28
C VAL A 41 10.38 12.15 -4.83
N ALA A 42 9.79 11.64 -5.91
CA ALA A 42 10.25 10.41 -6.55
C ALA A 42 11.72 10.52 -6.99
N SER A 43 12.09 11.64 -7.64
CA SER A 43 13.45 11.87 -8.12
C SER A 43 14.48 11.96 -6.99
N LEU A 44 14.14 12.66 -5.90
CA LEU A 44 15.00 12.76 -4.72
C LEU A 44 15.19 11.38 -4.06
N ASN A 45 14.13 10.58 -3.94
CA ASN A 45 14.23 9.23 -3.38
C ASN A 45 15.00 8.27 -4.30
N ILE A 46 14.89 8.40 -5.63
CA ILE A 46 15.72 7.64 -6.59
C ILE A 46 17.19 8.03 -6.46
N ALA A 47 17.50 9.33 -6.39
CA ALA A 47 18.87 9.79 -6.20
C ALA A 47 19.46 9.27 -4.88
N LEU A 48 18.68 9.34 -3.79
CA LEU A 48 19.06 8.78 -2.50
C LEU A 48 19.27 7.25 -2.58
N LEU A 49 18.38 6.53 -3.25
CA LEU A 49 18.50 5.09 -3.44
C LEU A 49 19.81 4.74 -4.16
N VAL A 50 20.13 5.41 -5.26
CA VAL A 50 21.36 5.17 -6.02
C VAL A 50 22.58 5.41 -5.14
N HIS A 51 22.58 6.48 -4.33
CA HIS A 51 23.66 6.78 -3.41
C HIS A 51 23.81 5.71 -2.32
N LEU A 52 22.73 5.29 -1.68
CA LEU A 52 22.75 4.30 -0.60
C LEU A 52 23.12 2.90 -1.10
N VAL A 53 22.64 2.51 -2.29
CA VAL A 53 23.02 1.24 -2.92
C VAL A 53 24.50 1.23 -3.30
N ALA A 54 25.01 2.34 -3.86
CA ALA A 54 26.43 2.44 -4.24
C ALA A 54 27.36 2.45 -3.02
N ALA A 55 26.93 3.08 -1.92
CA ALA A 55 27.70 3.13 -0.67
C ALA A 55 27.53 1.88 0.21
N GLY A 56 26.46 1.11 0.02
CA GLY A 56 26.15 -0.06 0.84
C GLY A 56 25.84 0.28 2.31
N GLU A 57 25.30 1.47 2.56
CA GLU A 57 25.09 2.00 3.93
C GLU A 57 23.62 2.37 4.20
N ASN A 58 23.28 2.45 5.49
CA ASN A 58 22.13 3.16 6.00
C ASN A 58 22.63 4.34 6.88
N TYR A 59 21.76 5.29 7.21
CA TYR A 59 22.15 6.35 8.14
C TYR A 59 20.98 6.89 8.97
N HIS A 60 21.36 7.51 10.09
CA HIS A 60 20.49 8.27 10.97
C HIS A 60 20.55 9.75 10.64
N TYR A 61 19.38 10.37 10.56
CA TYR A 61 19.20 11.79 10.38
C TYR A 61 18.59 12.38 11.65
N LEU A 62 19.38 13.17 12.35
CA LEU A 62 18.94 13.87 13.56
C LEU A 62 18.00 15.02 13.19
N MET A 63 16.77 14.98 13.72
CA MET A 63 15.83 16.10 13.58
C MET A 63 16.07 17.13 14.69
N GLY A 64 16.86 18.15 14.37
CA GLY A 64 17.21 19.23 15.30
C GLY A 64 18.55 19.02 15.98
N HIS A 65 18.70 19.57 17.19
CA HIS A 65 19.97 19.56 17.94
C HIS A 65 19.96 18.64 19.18
N PHE A 66 18.85 17.96 19.46
CA PHE A 66 18.75 17.04 20.59
C PHE A 66 19.20 15.65 20.16
N PRO A 67 20.24 15.06 20.77
CA PRO A 67 20.69 13.70 20.43
C PRO A 67 19.71 12.63 20.95
N ALA A 68 19.80 11.42 20.40
CA ALA A 68 19.17 10.25 21.00
C ALA A 68 19.63 10.06 22.46
N PRO A 69 18.72 9.65 23.39
CA PRO A 69 17.34 9.23 23.17
C PRO A 69 16.28 10.34 23.26
N TRP A 70 16.68 11.61 23.39
CA TRP A 70 15.74 12.73 23.65
C TRP A 70 15.24 13.44 22.36
N GLY A 71 15.98 13.30 21.26
CA GLY A 71 15.62 13.84 19.96
C GLY A 71 14.89 12.86 19.05
N ASN A 72 14.22 13.41 18.03
CA ASN A 72 13.59 12.62 16.98
C ASN A 72 14.61 12.29 15.88
N GLU A 73 14.49 11.12 15.29
CA GLU A 73 15.39 10.63 14.25
C GLU A 73 14.61 10.03 13.08
N LEU A 74 15.09 10.31 11.87
CA LEU A 74 14.76 9.54 10.70
C LEU A 74 15.90 8.56 10.42
N ARG A 75 15.56 7.36 9.97
CA ARG A 75 16.53 6.40 9.43
C ARG A 75 16.23 6.16 7.97
N ALA A 76 17.25 6.30 7.13
CA ALA A 76 17.14 6.05 5.70
C ALA A 76 18.11 4.97 5.26
N GLY A 77 17.57 3.95 4.59
CA GLY A 77 18.32 2.90 3.93
C GLY A 77 17.81 2.69 2.49
N PRO A 78 18.44 1.76 1.73
CA PRO A 78 18.02 1.45 0.37
C PRO A 78 16.56 1.00 0.26
N LEU A 79 16.06 0.24 1.26
CA LEU A 79 14.70 -0.27 1.25
C LEU A 79 13.66 0.86 1.37
N GLU A 80 13.86 1.78 2.31
CA GLU A 80 12.98 2.93 2.51
C GLU A 80 12.98 3.83 1.28
N ALA A 81 14.16 4.13 0.72
CA ALA A 81 14.30 4.96 -0.47
C ALA A 81 13.60 4.35 -1.70
N LEU A 82 13.75 3.04 -1.91
CA LEU A 82 13.07 2.31 -2.98
C LEU A 82 11.54 2.40 -2.87
N LEU A 83 11.00 2.11 -1.69
CA LEU A 83 9.55 2.11 -1.46
C LEU A 83 8.97 3.53 -1.53
N CYS A 84 9.66 4.52 -0.97
CA CYS A 84 9.27 5.93 -1.07
C CYS A 84 9.27 6.43 -2.52
N ALA A 85 10.28 6.06 -3.31
CA ALA A 85 10.31 6.37 -4.74
C ALA A 85 9.11 5.74 -5.47
N LEU A 86 8.86 4.44 -5.23
CA LEU A 86 7.75 3.73 -5.85
C LEU A 86 6.40 4.36 -5.48
N PHE A 87 6.13 4.62 -4.20
CA PHE A 87 4.85 5.19 -3.77
C PHE A 87 4.64 6.61 -4.32
N SER A 88 5.71 7.39 -4.47
CA SER A 88 5.66 8.71 -5.10
C SER A 88 5.31 8.61 -6.59
N ILE A 89 5.89 7.65 -7.32
CA ILE A 89 5.54 7.36 -8.72
C ILE A 89 4.08 6.89 -8.82
N VAL A 90 3.65 5.97 -7.95
CA VAL A 90 2.28 5.46 -7.94
C VAL A 90 1.28 6.57 -7.64
N LEU A 91 1.58 7.48 -6.70
CA LEU A 91 0.76 8.65 -6.41
C LEU A 91 0.68 9.58 -7.62
N MET A 92 1.81 9.89 -8.24
CA MET A 92 1.88 10.71 -9.45
C MET A 92 1.02 10.14 -10.59
N LEU A 93 1.16 8.85 -10.89
CA LEU A 93 0.37 8.20 -11.94
C LEU A 93 -1.11 8.11 -11.55
N SER A 94 -1.44 7.86 -10.28
CA SER A 94 -2.83 7.80 -9.80
C SER A 94 -3.52 9.16 -9.90
N THR A 95 -2.81 10.23 -9.56
CA THR A 95 -3.32 11.60 -9.65
C THR A 95 -3.52 12.01 -11.11
N LEU A 96 -2.54 11.78 -11.99
CA LEU A 96 -2.63 11.98 -13.44
C LEU A 96 -3.79 11.19 -14.07
N GLY A 97 -3.95 9.93 -13.65
CA GLY A 97 -4.99 9.02 -14.12
C GLY A 97 -6.40 9.42 -13.72
N GLY A 98 -6.56 9.99 -12.53
CA GLY A 98 -7.87 10.42 -12.02
C GLY A 98 -8.21 11.89 -12.27
N MET A 99 -7.33 12.69 -12.88
CA MET A 99 -7.49 14.15 -13.01
C MET A 99 -8.84 14.57 -13.59
N GLU A 100 -9.29 13.92 -14.66
CA GLU A 100 -10.54 14.25 -15.33
C GLU A 100 -11.76 13.92 -14.46
N LYS A 101 -11.70 12.81 -13.72
CA LYS A 101 -12.78 12.44 -12.78
C LYS A 101 -12.87 13.35 -11.58
N LEU A 102 -11.76 13.91 -11.12
CA LEU A 102 -11.79 14.94 -10.09
C LEU A 102 -12.61 16.16 -10.57
N LYS A 103 -12.47 16.57 -11.83
CA LYS A 103 -13.25 17.69 -12.40
C LYS A 103 -14.75 17.40 -12.49
N LEU A 104 -15.11 16.14 -12.78
CA LEU A 104 -16.50 15.76 -13.05
C LEU A 104 -17.27 15.33 -11.80
N GLN A 105 -16.60 14.83 -10.77
CA GLN A 105 -17.24 14.20 -9.60
C GLN A 105 -17.13 15.02 -8.32
N ILE A 106 -16.40 16.14 -8.34
CA ILE A 106 -16.15 16.99 -7.17
C ILE A 106 -16.54 18.41 -7.52
N ASP A 107 -17.07 19.11 -6.52
CA ASP A 107 -17.27 20.55 -6.57
C ASP A 107 -15.96 21.26 -7.00
N PRO A 108 -15.98 22.12 -8.03
CA PRO A 108 -14.81 22.88 -8.47
C PRO A 108 -14.07 23.62 -7.35
N ASN A 109 -14.79 24.05 -6.31
CA ASN A 109 -14.22 24.75 -5.16
C ASN A 109 -13.47 23.84 -4.17
N LYS A 110 -13.54 22.52 -4.35
CA LYS A 110 -12.94 21.50 -3.47
C LYS A 110 -11.87 20.64 -4.16
N GLU A 111 -11.56 20.91 -5.42
CA GLU A 111 -10.46 20.24 -6.14
C GLU A 111 -9.12 20.42 -5.42
N ASN A 112 -8.88 21.62 -4.89
CA ASN A 112 -7.70 21.93 -4.08
C ASN A 112 -7.64 21.07 -2.81
N THR A 113 -8.76 20.89 -2.11
CA THR A 113 -8.83 20.06 -0.89
C THR A 113 -8.39 18.63 -1.17
N VAL A 114 -8.77 18.03 -2.30
CA VAL A 114 -8.29 16.70 -2.66
C VAL A 114 -6.79 16.67 -2.88
N CYS A 115 -6.21 17.71 -3.49
CA CYS A 115 -4.76 17.83 -3.65
C CYS A 115 -4.06 17.92 -2.28
N VAL A 116 -4.59 18.73 -1.35
CA VAL A 116 -4.10 18.79 0.04
C VAL A 116 -4.10 17.39 0.68
N MET A 117 -5.20 16.65 0.55
CA MET A 117 -5.28 15.31 1.15
C MET A 117 -4.29 14.32 0.51
N LEU A 118 -4.05 14.40 -0.81
CA LEU A 118 -3.06 13.58 -1.49
C LEU A 118 -1.63 13.90 -1.04
N ASP A 119 -1.30 15.18 -0.90
CA ASP A 119 -0.01 15.67 -0.41
C ASP A 119 0.22 15.22 1.05
N LEU A 120 -0.81 15.26 1.90
CA LEU A 120 -0.76 14.76 3.28
C LEU A 120 -0.64 13.23 3.37
N VAL A 121 -1.28 12.48 2.45
CA VAL A 121 -1.07 11.03 2.34
C VAL A 121 0.38 10.72 1.95
N LEU A 122 0.98 11.50 1.03
CA LEU A 122 2.39 11.36 0.68
C LEU A 122 3.27 11.63 1.90
N ALA A 123 3.07 12.76 2.60
CA ALA A 123 3.81 13.11 3.80
C ALA A 123 3.73 12.02 4.88
N GLY A 124 2.51 11.51 5.15
CA GLY A 124 2.30 10.42 6.11
C GLY A 124 3.02 9.14 5.71
N THR A 125 2.93 8.76 4.44
CA THR A 125 3.61 7.57 3.91
C THR A 125 5.12 7.68 4.07
N LEU A 126 5.72 8.76 3.57
CA LEU A 126 7.17 8.98 3.66
C LEU A 126 7.65 8.96 5.10
N SER A 127 6.91 9.61 6.00
CA SER A 127 7.28 9.70 7.41
C SER A 127 7.22 8.36 8.12
N MET A 128 6.20 7.53 7.89
CA MET A 128 6.14 6.19 8.48
C MET A 128 7.26 5.28 7.94
N LEU A 129 7.65 5.44 6.67
CA LEU A 129 8.75 4.69 6.07
C LEU A 129 10.11 5.13 6.62
N TYR A 130 10.34 6.42 6.83
CA TYR A 130 11.64 6.94 7.31
C TYR A 130 11.76 7.09 8.83
N THR A 131 10.67 7.09 9.60
CA THR A 131 10.75 7.35 11.06
C THR A 131 11.56 6.29 11.80
N ASN A 132 12.42 6.72 12.74
CA ASN A 132 13.03 5.86 13.75
C ASN A 132 12.38 6.04 15.13
N ASP A 133 11.32 6.85 15.21
CA ASP A 133 10.54 7.13 16.42
C ASP A 133 9.10 6.61 16.30
N LEU A 134 8.66 5.88 17.31
CA LEU A 134 7.36 5.19 17.32
C LEU A 134 6.19 6.16 17.44
N PHE A 135 6.32 7.22 18.23
CA PHE A 135 5.27 8.21 18.42
C PHE A 135 5.09 9.09 17.17
N THR A 136 6.19 9.43 16.51
CA THR A 136 6.19 10.10 15.21
C THR A 136 5.46 9.24 14.17
N GLY A 137 5.72 7.93 14.16
CA GLY A 137 4.94 6.97 13.37
C GLY A 137 3.44 7.08 13.63
N TYR A 138 3.03 7.13 14.91
CA TYR A 138 1.64 7.30 15.30
C TYR A 138 1.00 8.63 14.85
N VAL A 139 1.71 9.74 15.00
CA VAL A 139 1.22 11.05 14.54
C VAL A 139 0.93 11.00 13.03
N PHE A 140 1.80 10.38 12.23
CA PHE A 140 1.58 10.26 10.80
C PHE A 140 0.54 9.20 10.41
N ILE A 141 0.27 8.18 11.25
CA ILE A 141 -0.92 7.33 11.13
C ILE A 141 -2.19 8.19 11.17
N GLU A 142 -2.28 9.13 12.13
CA GLU A 142 -3.45 9.98 12.31
C GLU A 142 -3.62 10.99 11.17
N ILE A 143 -2.55 11.68 10.77
CA ILE A 143 -2.56 12.60 9.62
C ILE A 143 -3.05 11.87 8.37
N MET A 144 -2.49 10.69 8.08
CA MET A 144 -2.90 9.91 6.92
C MET A 144 -4.33 9.38 7.04
N THR A 145 -4.81 9.10 8.27
CA THR A 145 -6.19 8.65 8.53
C THR A 145 -7.19 9.74 8.18
N LEU A 146 -6.97 10.96 8.68
CA LEU A 146 -7.82 12.11 8.39
C LEU A 146 -7.83 12.43 6.90
N ALA A 147 -6.65 12.45 6.27
CA ALA A 147 -6.52 12.70 4.84
C ALA A 147 -7.26 11.64 4.00
N SER A 148 -7.12 10.37 4.35
CA SER A 148 -7.80 9.26 3.68
C SER A 148 -9.32 9.32 3.86
N CYS A 149 -9.82 9.68 5.05
CA CYS A 149 -11.24 9.85 5.31
C CYS A 149 -11.85 10.94 4.41
N ALA A 150 -11.16 12.08 4.33
CA ALA A 150 -11.53 13.19 3.46
C ALA A 150 -11.53 12.80 1.97
N LEU A 151 -10.54 11.99 1.53
CA LEU A 151 -10.51 11.44 0.17
C LEU A 151 -11.70 10.51 -0.12
N ILE A 152 -12.16 9.72 0.85
CA ILE A 152 -13.30 8.83 0.67
C ILE A 152 -14.60 9.63 0.51
N MET A 153 -14.79 10.67 1.32
CA MET A 153 -16.01 11.47 1.31
C MET A 153 -16.03 12.60 0.27
N CYS A 154 -14.96 12.78 -0.52
CA CYS A 154 -14.78 13.96 -1.39
C CYS A 154 -15.92 14.19 -2.41
N ARG A 155 -16.65 13.14 -2.80
CA ARG A 155 -17.80 13.23 -3.71
C ARG A 155 -19.10 13.67 -3.05
N GLN A 156 -19.12 13.73 -1.71
CA GLN A 156 -20.23 14.21 -0.88
C GLN A 156 -21.62 13.62 -1.23
N ASN A 157 -21.66 12.35 -1.65
CA ASN A 157 -22.92 11.61 -1.82
C ASN A 157 -23.19 10.69 -0.62
N GLY A 158 -24.45 10.31 -0.41
CA GLY A 158 -24.87 9.53 0.76
C GLY A 158 -24.06 8.24 0.95
N ARG A 159 -23.71 7.53 -0.13
CA ARG A 159 -22.89 6.30 -0.05
C ARG A 159 -21.45 6.60 0.37
N THR A 160 -20.83 7.67 -0.15
CA THR A 160 -19.47 8.07 0.23
C THR A 160 -19.39 8.57 1.66
N MET A 161 -20.41 9.24 2.17
CA MET A 161 -20.47 9.68 3.57
C MET A 161 -20.55 8.48 4.53
N VAL A 162 -21.44 7.51 4.24
CA VAL A 162 -21.53 6.28 5.04
C VAL A 162 -20.22 5.46 4.97
N SER A 163 -19.60 5.40 3.80
CA SER A 163 -18.33 4.69 3.62
C SER A 163 -17.19 5.34 4.41
N ALA A 164 -17.12 6.68 4.41
CA ALA A 164 -16.14 7.43 5.18
C ALA A 164 -16.37 7.29 6.69
N MET A 165 -17.63 7.28 7.16
CA MET A 165 -17.95 7.04 8.56
C MET A 165 -17.50 5.64 9.02
N ARG A 166 -17.80 4.59 8.24
CA ARG A 166 -17.35 3.22 8.52
C ARG A 166 -15.83 3.12 8.54
N TYR A 167 -15.17 3.75 7.58
CA TYR A 167 -13.71 3.86 7.55
C TYR A 167 -13.17 4.54 8.82
N MET A 168 -13.73 5.69 9.20
CA MET A 168 -13.27 6.47 10.35
C MET A 168 -13.42 5.69 11.66
N ILE A 169 -14.56 5.02 11.88
CA ILE A 169 -14.79 4.20 13.08
C ILE A 169 -13.74 3.09 13.18
N MET A 170 -13.54 2.32 12.10
CA MET A 170 -12.57 1.23 12.09
C MET A 170 -11.14 1.76 12.25
N SER A 171 -10.83 2.88 11.59
CA SER A 171 -9.51 3.50 11.68
C SER A 171 -9.22 4.01 13.09
N LEU A 172 -10.18 4.66 13.76
CA LEU A 172 -10.01 5.10 15.16
C LEU A 172 -9.81 3.94 16.12
N LEU A 173 -10.51 2.81 15.92
CA LEU A 173 -10.26 1.59 16.69
C LEU A 173 -8.83 1.09 16.48
N GLY A 174 -8.37 1.03 15.23
CA GLY A 174 -6.99 0.64 14.91
C GLY A 174 -5.94 1.57 15.52
N SER A 175 -6.18 2.89 15.48
CA SER A 175 -5.34 3.90 16.14
C SER A 175 -5.28 3.71 17.63
N GLY A 176 -6.44 3.55 18.29
CA GLY A 176 -6.53 3.36 19.72
C GLY A 176 -5.74 2.14 20.18
N MET A 177 -5.86 1.02 19.46
CA MET A 177 -5.07 -0.19 19.75
C MET A 177 -3.56 0.03 19.54
N THR A 178 -3.18 0.72 18.46
CA THR A 178 -1.78 1.08 18.21
C THR A 178 -1.23 1.96 19.33
N LEU A 179 -1.97 2.99 19.74
CA LEU A 179 -1.57 3.90 20.82
C LEU A 179 -1.45 3.17 22.17
N MET A 180 -2.37 2.26 22.48
CA MET A 180 -2.24 1.40 23.67
C MET A 180 -0.97 0.53 23.61
N GLY A 181 -0.63 -0.01 22.43
CA GLY A 181 0.65 -0.70 22.23
C GLY A 181 1.86 0.20 22.50
N ILE A 182 1.82 1.46 22.07
CA ILE A 182 2.87 2.46 22.35
C ILE A 182 2.97 2.74 23.84
N MET A 183 1.84 2.96 24.52
CA MET A 183 1.79 3.22 25.96
C MET A 183 2.39 2.06 26.77
N LEU A 184 2.07 0.81 26.42
CA LEU A 184 2.65 -0.37 27.08
C LEU A 184 4.14 -0.51 26.77
N THR A 185 4.55 -0.29 25.52
CA THR A 185 5.98 -0.31 25.13
C THR A 185 6.76 0.71 25.94
N TYR A 186 6.25 1.93 26.08
CA TYR A 186 6.88 2.99 26.86
C TYR A 186 6.91 2.66 28.36
N THR A 187 5.84 2.05 28.90
CA THR A 187 5.82 1.59 30.30
C THR A 187 6.89 0.53 30.58
N LEU A 188 7.12 -0.37 29.62
CA LEU A 188 8.09 -1.45 29.76
C LEU A 188 9.54 -0.99 29.53
N THR A 189 9.76 -0.08 28.58
CA THR A 189 11.12 0.25 28.10
C THR A 189 11.59 1.65 28.45
N GLY A 190 10.68 2.60 28.70
CA GLY A 190 10.98 4.01 28.90
C GLY A 190 11.40 4.76 27.63
N HIS A 191 11.31 4.13 26.45
CA HIS A 191 11.84 4.67 25.19
C HIS A 191 10.77 4.79 24.09
N LEU A 192 10.99 5.71 23.16
CA LEU A 192 10.17 5.91 21.95
C LEU A 192 10.96 5.69 20.65
N LEU A 193 12.29 5.82 20.70
CA LEU A 193 13.17 5.46 19.59
C LEU A 193 13.27 3.94 19.45
N ILE A 194 13.12 3.47 18.21
CA ILE A 194 13.00 2.05 17.87
C ILE A 194 14.21 1.23 18.35
N GLU A 195 15.42 1.79 18.25
CA GLU A 195 16.66 1.08 18.61
C GLU A 195 16.83 0.93 20.12
N ASN A 196 16.56 2.00 20.90
CA ASN A 196 16.56 1.91 22.35
C ASN A 196 15.46 0.95 22.85
N ILE A 197 14.30 0.94 22.20
CA ILE A 197 13.24 -0.05 22.48
C ILE A 197 13.75 -1.47 22.20
N ARG A 198 14.45 -1.70 21.08
CA ARG A 198 14.97 -3.03 20.70
C ARG A 198 15.93 -3.59 21.75
N GLU A 199 16.86 -2.77 22.23
CA GLU A 199 17.79 -3.17 23.30
C GLU A 199 17.04 -3.56 24.57
N ALA A 200 16.09 -2.72 25.02
CA ALA A 200 15.29 -2.97 26.20
C ALA A 200 14.40 -4.21 26.06
N VAL A 201 13.72 -4.40 24.92
CA VAL A 201 12.88 -5.57 24.64
C VAL A 201 13.71 -6.86 24.65
N THR A 202 14.92 -6.83 24.10
CA THR A 202 15.82 -7.99 24.10
C THR A 202 16.20 -8.39 25.53
N ALA A 203 16.54 -7.42 26.38
CA ALA A 203 16.85 -7.66 27.80
C ALA A 203 15.63 -8.20 28.58
N LEU A 204 14.44 -7.61 28.36
CA LEU A 204 13.19 -8.04 28.99
C LEU A 204 12.75 -9.43 28.55
N TYR A 205 12.99 -9.79 27.29
CA TYR A 205 12.70 -11.13 26.78
C TYR A 205 13.64 -12.17 27.41
N ALA A 206 14.93 -11.85 27.52
CA ALA A 206 15.93 -12.73 28.13
C ALA A 206 15.69 -12.97 29.63
N SER A 207 15.13 -11.99 30.36
CA SER A 207 14.78 -12.17 31.78
C SER A 207 13.59 -13.11 31.99
N GLY A 208 12.72 -13.26 30.99
CA GLY A 208 11.52 -14.10 31.04
C GLY A 208 10.37 -13.55 31.89
N GLU A 209 10.59 -12.48 32.67
CA GLU A 209 9.63 -11.93 33.63
C GLU A 209 8.45 -11.24 32.94
N TYR A 210 8.68 -10.59 31.79
CA TYR A 210 7.70 -9.75 31.11
C TYR A 210 7.06 -10.41 29.87
N ARG A 211 7.02 -11.74 29.82
CA ARG A 211 6.51 -12.50 28.66
C ARG A 211 5.07 -12.09 28.28
N THR A 212 4.16 -12.00 29.25
CA THR A 212 2.75 -11.67 28.99
C THR A 212 2.57 -10.22 28.52
N PRO A 213 3.12 -9.19 29.20
CA PRO A 213 3.06 -7.81 28.73
C PRO A 213 3.64 -7.61 27.32
N LEU A 214 4.77 -8.25 27.00
CA LEU A 214 5.35 -8.19 25.65
C LEU A 214 4.42 -8.82 24.60
N THR A 215 3.85 -9.99 24.90
CA THR A 215 2.90 -10.67 24.01
C THR A 215 1.68 -9.81 23.72
N VAL A 216 1.08 -9.20 24.75
CA VAL A 216 -0.07 -8.29 24.62
C VAL A 216 0.31 -7.06 23.79
N THR A 217 1.48 -6.47 24.04
CA THR A 217 1.97 -5.28 23.33
C THR A 217 2.11 -5.55 21.83
N ILE A 218 2.75 -6.66 21.45
CA ILE A 218 2.90 -7.05 20.04
C ILE A 218 1.53 -7.36 19.42
N GLY A 219 0.64 -8.03 20.17
CA GLY A 219 -0.74 -8.28 19.74
C GLY A 219 -1.53 -7.00 19.46
N LEU A 220 -1.38 -5.96 20.29
CA LEU A 220 -2.02 -4.66 20.08
C LEU A 220 -1.52 -3.97 18.81
N PHE A 221 -0.23 -4.01 18.51
CA PHE A 221 0.30 -3.50 17.24
C PHE A 221 -0.22 -4.29 16.04
N PHE A 222 -0.23 -5.62 16.13
CA PHE A 222 -0.74 -6.49 15.08
C PHE A 222 -2.22 -6.20 14.78
N VAL A 223 -3.08 -6.14 15.80
CA VAL A 223 -4.51 -5.88 15.61
C VAL A 223 -4.73 -4.43 15.18
N GLY A 224 -4.08 -3.46 15.81
CA GLY A 224 -4.25 -2.03 15.51
C GLY A 224 -3.88 -1.70 14.06
N LEU A 225 -2.68 -2.10 13.62
CA LEU A 225 -2.23 -1.90 12.24
C LEU A 225 -2.91 -2.86 11.26
N GLY A 226 -3.32 -4.05 11.70
CA GLY A 226 -4.13 -4.99 10.92
C GLY A 226 -5.52 -4.45 10.59
N ILE A 227 -6.18 -3.74 11.50
CA ILE A 227 -7.44 -3.04 11.24
C ILE A 227 -7.21 -1.94 10.19
N LYS A 228 -6.15 -1.14 10.36
CA LYS A 228 -5.77 -0.04 9.46
C LYS A 228 -5.45 -0.51 8.04
N SER A 229 -4.78 -1.64 7.92
CA SER A 229 -4.47 -2.28 6.64
C SER A 229 -5.59 -3.17 6.12
N ALA A 230 -6.73 -3.30 6.82
CA ALA A 230 -7.86 -4.15 6.45
C ALA A 230 -7.50 -5.64 6.26
N LEU A 231 -6.66 -6.19 7.15
CA LEU A 231 -6.46 -7.63 7.27
C LEU A 231 -7.79 -8.31 7.67
N PHE A 232 -8.06 -9.50 7.16
CA PHE A 232 -9.20 -10.30 7.62
C PHE A 232 -9.06 -10.60 9.13
N PRO A 233 -10.12 -10.49 9.96
CA PRO A 233 -11.53 -10.23 9.62
C PRO A 233 -11.94 -8.74 9.58
N PHE A 234 -11.01 -7.81 9.81
CA PHE A 234 -11.27 -6.36 9.95
C PHE A 234 -11.49 -5.58 8.63
N HIS A 235 -11.77 -6.29 7.54
CA HIS A 235 -11.72 -5.77 6.16
C HIS A 235 -13.05 -5.20 5.63
N THR A 236 -14.14 -5.29 6.40
CA THR A 236 -15.52 -5.02 5.93
C THR A 236 -15.74 -3.59 5.44
N TRP A 237 -14.97 -2.62 5.94
CA TRP A 237 -15.04 -1.22 5.52
C TRP A 237 -14.37 -0.96 4.16
N LEU A 238 -13.42 -1.81 3.75
CA LEU A 238 -12.49 -1.53 2.65
C LEU A 238 -13.19 -1.47 1.29
N ALA A 239 -14.09 -2.41 1.00
CA ALA A 239 -14.73 -2.49 -0.31
C ALA A 239 -15.64 -1.29 -0.61
N ASP A 240 -16.30 -0.76 0.41
CA ASP A 240 -17.15 0.42 0.29
C ASP A 240 -16.28 1.70 0.18
N ALA A 241 -15.28 1.84 1.05
CA ALA A 241 -14.34 2.96 1.02
C ALA A 241 -13.66 3.10 -0.35
N TYR A 242 -13.18 1.99 -0.93
CA TYR A 242 -12.46 2.05 -2.20
C TYR A 242 -13.43 2.08 -3.39
N GLY A 243 -14.53 1.33 -3.35
CA GLY A 243 -15.44 1.17 -4.49
C GLY A 243 -16.23 2.43 -4.85
N TYR A 244 -16.51 3.31 -3.89
CA TYR A 244 -17.33 4.51 -4.11
C TYR A 244 -16.56 5.81 -4.30
N SER A 245 -15.29 5.82 -3.89
CA SER A 245 -14.37 6.97 -4.03
C SER A 245 -14.06 7.33 -5.48
N THR A 246 -13.35 8.43 -5.68
CA THR A 246 -12.80 8.81 -7.00
C THR A 246 -11.68 7.85 -7.40
N PRO A 247 -11.39 7.64 -8.69
CA PRO A 247 -10.39 6.66 -9.13
C PRO A 247 -9.00 6.91 -8.57
N ALA A 248 -8.57 8.19 -8.50
CA ALA A 248 -7.31 8.58 -7.87
C ALA A 248 -7.28 8.21 -6.38
N ALA A 249 -8.34 8.54 -5.63
CA ALA A 249 -8.45 8.21 -4.23
C ALA A 249 -8.45 6.68 -4.02
N SER A 250 -9.25 5.92 -4.78
CA SER A 250 -9.28 4.46 -4.70
C SER A 250 -7.92 3.82 -4.96
N ALA A 251 -7.18 4.31 -5.96
CA ALA A 251 -5.84 3.85 -6.29
C ALA A 251 -4.87 4.13 -5.13
N VAL A 252 -4.87 5.35 -4.58
CA VAL A 252 -3.98 5.74 -3.47
C VAL A 252 -4.30 5.01 -2.17
N LEU A 253 -5.58 4.92 -1.81
CA LEU A 253 -6.04 4.20 -0.62
C LEU A 253 -5.63 2.72 -0.67
N SER A 254 -5.83 2.08 -1.81
CA SER A 254 -5.49 0.67 -2.00
C SER A 254 -3.98 0.43 -2.07
N SER A 255 -3.22 1.28 -2.76
CA SER A 255 -1.83 0.98 -3.11
C SER A 255 -0.81 1.60 -2.17
N ILE A 256 -1.16 2.67 -1.46
CA ILE A 256 -0.22 3.44 -0.63
C ILE A 256 -0.64 3.37 0.83
N VAL A 257 -1.84 3.85 1.16
CA VAL A 257 -2.31 4.00 2.56
C VAL A 257 -2.27 2.67 3.32
N SER A 258 -2.86 1.61 2.77
CA SER A 258 -2.82 0.29 3.41
C SER A 258 -1.39 -0.28 3.56
N LYS A 259 -0.47 0.06 2.65
CA LYS A 259 0.91 -0.48 2.63
C LYS A 259 1.78 0.25 3.64
N ALA A 260 1.60 1.55 3.80
CA ALA A 260 2.34 2.33 4.77
C ALA A 260 2.09 1.82 6.21
N TYR A 261 0.85 1.43 6.54
CA TYR A 261 0.54 0.78 7.81
C TYR A 261 1.22 -0.60 7.97
N ILE A 262 1.22 -1.42 6.91
CA ILE A 262 1.87 -2.74 6.94
C ILE A 262 3.40 -2.60 7.07
N LEU A 263 4.00 -1.63 6.39
CA LEU A 263 5.45 -1.36 6.46
C LEU A 263 5.86 -0.82 7.83
N LEU A 264 5.02 0.00 8.47
CA LEU A 264 5.23 0.39 9.86
C LEU A 264 5.12 -0.81 10.81
N LEU A 265 4.13 -1.70 10.60
CA LEU A 265 4.03 -2.94 11.37
C LEU A 265 5.26 -3.83 11.16
N MET A 266 5.74 -3.96 9.92
CA MET A 266 6.95 -4.69 9.59
C MET A 266 8.17 -4.11 10.30
N LYS A 267 8.32 -2.78 10.33
CA LYS A 267 9.38 -2.09 11.08
C LYS A 267 9.31 -2.38 12.57
N ILE A 268 8.12 -2.31 13.16
CA ILE A 268 7.88 -2.67 14.57
C ILE A 268 8.28 -4.13 14.81
N PHE A 269 7.85 -5.03 13.94
CA PHE A 269 8.08 -6.46 14.10
C PHE A 269 9.54 -6.86 13.95
N VAL A 270 10.24 -6.30 12.95
CA VAL A 270 11.61 -6.67 12.60
C VAL A 270 12.64 -5.87 13.41
N ARG A 271 12.49 -4.55 13.51
CA ARG A 271 13.50 -3.68 14.13
C ARG A 271 13.25 -3.40 15.60
N MET A 272 11.99 -3.15 15.98
CA MET A 272 11.65 -2.76 17.35
C MET A 272 11.57 -3.99 18.27
N ILE A 273 10.82 -5.02 17.88
CA ILE A 273 10.63 -6.23 18.68
C ILE A 273 11.72 -7.26 18.39
N GLY A 274 11.99 -7.48 17.09
CA GLY A 274 12.91 -8.49 16.59
C GLY A 274 12.28 -9.84 16.27
N MET A 275 12.76 -10.44 15.18
CA MET A 275 12.23 -11.69 14.65
C MET A 275 12.43 -12.88 15.60
N ASP A 276 13.46 -12.85 16.43
CA ASP A 276 13.77 -13.84 17.46
C ASP A 276 12.72 -13.84 18.59
N VAL A 277 12.43 -12.66 19.17
CA VAL A 277 11.43 -12.49 20.24
C VAL A 277 10.05 -12.88 19.73
N VAL A 278 9.68 -12.40 18.55
CA VAL A 278 8.43 -12.74 17.87
C VAL A 278 8.23 -14.25 17.73
N ARG A 279 9.25 -14.96 17.21
CA ARG A 279 9.17 -16.40 16.97
C ARG A 279 9.12 -17.16 18.28
N GLY A 280 9.91 -16.74 19.27
CA GLY A 280 9.89 -17.33 20.61
C GLY A 280 8.55 -17.14 21.36
N LEU A 281 7.75 -16.14 20.95
CA LEU A 281 6.38 -15.94 21.44
C LEU A 281 5.31 -16.56 20.52
N HIS A 282 5.69 -17.23 19.42
CA HIS A 282 4.79 -17.81 18.42
C HIS A 282 3.84 -16.80 17.76
N LEU A 283 4.21 -15.52 17.73
CA LEU A 283 3.35 -14.49 17.16
C LEU A 283 3.42 -14.43 15.63
N ASN A 284 4.50 -14.92 15.01
CA ASN A 284 4.58 -15.07 13.56
C ASN A 284 3.48 -16.02 13.02
N ASP A 285 3.11 -17.06 13.78
CA ASP A 285 2.05 -18.00 13.40
C ASP A 285 0.68 -17.31 13.29
N LEU A 286 0.44 -16.28 14.12
CA LEU A 286 -0.77 -15.46 14.05
C LEU A 286 -0.82 -14.67 12.74
N PHE A 287 0.29 -14.03 12.37
CA PHE A 287 0.42 -13.26 11.12
C PHE A 287 0.21 -14.19 9.92
N PHE A 288 0.80 -15.39 9.99
CA PHE A 288 0.69 -16.42 8.95
C PHE A 288 -0.76 -16.88 8.79
N ALA A 289 -1.41 -17.28 9.88
CA ALA A 289 -2.78 -17.80 9.87
C ALA A 289 -3.77 -16.75 9.32
N PHE A 290 -3.76 -15.52 9.85
CA PHE A 290 -4.64 -14.46 9.36
C PHE A 290 -4.32 -14.06 7.92
N GLY A 291 -3.03 -14.07 7.53
CA GLY A 291 -2.60 -13.83 6.16
C GLY A 291 -3.18 -14.85 5.17
N VAL A 292 -3.02 -16.15 5.45
CA VAL A 292 -3.56 -17.24 4.63
C VAL A 292 -5.09 -17.19 4.54
N ILE A 293 -5.77 -16.95 5.66
CA ILE A 293 -7.23 -16.81 5.67
C ILE A 293 -7.65 -15.60 4.82
N ALA A 294 -6.95 -14.47 4.91
CA ALA A 294 -7.23 -13.29 4.11
C ALA A 294 -7.07 -13.54 2.60
N MET A 295 -6.06 -14.32 2.17
CA MET A 295 -5.84 -14.70 0.77
C MET A 295 -7.07 -15.39 0.17
N VAL A 296 -7.73 -16.26 0.94
CA VAL A 296 -8.92 -17.02 0.51
C VAL A 296 -10.17 -16.16 0.65
N MET A 297 -10.43 -15.60 1.83
CA MET A 297 -11.67 -14.88 2.13
C MET A 297 -11.82 -13.59 1.31
N GLY A 298 -10.71 -12.87 1.07
CA GLY A 298 -10.71 -11.70 0.18
C GLY A 298 -11.07 -12.07 -1.25
N SER A 299 -10.56 -13.22 -1.74
CA SER A 299 -10.84 -13.72 -3.08
C SER A 299 -12.28 -14.20 -3.23
N LEU A 300 -12.83 -14.91 -2.23
CA LEU A 300 -14.24 -15.31 -2.21
C LEU A 300 -15.17 -14.10 -2.21
N SER A 301 -14.84 -13.07 -1.43
CA SER A 301 -15.62 -11.82 -1.41
C SER A 301 -15.56 -11.08 -2.74
N ALA A 302 -14.42 -11.13 -3.44
CA ALA A 302 -14.28 -10.56 -4.78
C ALA A 302 -15.16 -11.29 -5.80
N ILE A 303 -15.21 -12.63 -5.77
CA ILE A 303 -16.03 -13.46 -6.68
C ILE A 303 -17.53 -13.17 -6.53
N HIS A 304 -18.01 -12.96 -5.30
CA HIS A 304 -19.41 -12.65 -5.02
C HIS A 304 -19.80 -11.20 -5.33
N SER A 305 -18.83 -10.33 -5.64
CA SER A 305 -19.12 -8.94 -5.92
C SER A 305 -19.74 -8.77 -7.31
N HIS A 306 -20.79 -7.96 -7.41
CA HIS A 306 -21.47 -7.64 -8.67
C HIS A 306 -21.03 -6.31 -9.30
N ASP A 307 -20.14 -5.58 -8.61
CA ASP A 307 -19.62 -4.27 -9.02
C ASP A 307 -18.11 -4.39 -9.27
N LEU A 308 -17.67 -3.96 -10.46
CA LEU A 308 -16.27 -4.06 -10.88
C LEU A 308 -15.32 -3.40 -9.87
N ARG A 309 -15.63 -2.21 -9.36
CA ARG A 309 -14.73 -1.48 -8.45
C ARG A 309 -14.71 -2.10 -7.07
N ARG A 310 -15.85 -2.62 -6.58
CA ARG A 310 -15.89 -3.37 -5.31
C ARG A 310 -15.15 -4.70 -5.43
N MET A 311 -15.22 -5.38 -6.59
CA MET A 311 -14.43 -6.60 -6.85
C MET A 311 -12.91 -6.30 -6.83
N VAL A 312 -12.47 -5.20 -7.46
CA VAL A 312 -11.06 -4.76 -7.39
C VAL A 312 -10.65 -4.45 -5.94
N ALA A 313 -11.55 -3.86 -5.14
CA ALA A 313 -11.30 -3.58 -3.73
C ALA A 313 -11.20 -4.84 -2.87
N TYR A 314 -12.15 -5.78 -2.96
CA TYR A 314 -12.10 -7.04 -2.20
C TYR A 314 -10.87 -7.87 -2.53
N SER A 315 -10.47 -7.88 -3.81
CA SER A 315 -9.24 -8.55 -4.18
C SER A 315 -7.99 -7.90 -3.58
N SER A 316 -8.03 -6.66 -3.08
CA SER A 316 -6.91 -6.08 -2.31
C SER A 316 -6.76 -6.74 -0.94
N VAL A 317 -7.85 -7.22 -0.32
CA VAL A 317 -7.81 -7.98 0.95
C VAL A 317 -7.01 -9.27 0.76
N ALA A 318 -7.25 -9.96 -0.35
CA ALA A 318 -6.51 -11.18 -0.68
C ALA A 318 -5.00 -10.93 -0.76
N GLN A 319 -4.60 -9.90 -1.53
CA GLN A 319 -3.20 -9.53 -1.73
C GLN A 319 -2.54 -8.98 -0.45
N ILE A 320 -3.28 -8.30 0.43
CA ILE A 320 -2.79 -7.95 1.77
C ILE A 320 -2.51 -9.22 2.59
N GLY A 321 -3.35 -10.25 2.44
CA GLY A 321 -3.10 -11.57 3.00
C GLY A 321 -1.76 -12.19 2.60
N TYR A 322 -1.32 -12.04 1.34
CA TYR A 322 0.01 -12.51 0.90
C TYR A 322 1.13 -11.84 1.70
N ILE A 323 1.03 -10.53 1.93
CA ILE A 323 2.05 -9.75 2.66
C ILE A 323 2.14 -10.24 4.11
N TYR A 324 1.00 -10.41 4.78
CA TYR A 324 0.96 -10.93 6.15
C TYR A 324 1.42 -12.38 6.26
N ALA A 325 1.06 -13.23 5.28
CA ALA A 325 1.53 -14.61 5.22
C ALA A 325 3.06 -14.67 5.06
N GLY A 326 3.64 -13.82 4.20
CA GLY A 326 5.09 -13.68 4.06
C GLY A 326 5.79 -13.29 5.35
N MET A 327 5.28 -12.25 6.02
CA MET A 327 5.79 -11.83 7.33
C MET A 327 5.65 -12.95 8.38
N GLY A 328 4.56 -13.71 8.32
CA GLY A 328 4.25 -14.80 9.24
C GLY A 328 5.14 -16.04 9.09
N LEU A 329 5.82 -16.21 7.94
CA LEU A 329 6.90 -17.21 7.83
C LEU A 329 8.05 -16.92 8.81
N GLY A 330 8.19 -15.67 9.28
CA GLY A 330 9.14 -15.32 10.34
C GLY A 330 10.62 -15.47 9.95
N ILE A 331 10.90 -15.55 8.65
CA ILE A 331 12.25 -15.65 8.09
C ILE A 331 12.47 -14.54 7.06
N GLU A 332 13.73 -14.18 6.86
CA GLU A 332 14.14 -13.12 5.93
C GLU A 332 13.53 -13.26 4.54
N ALA A 333 13.59 -14.45 3.93
CA ALA A 333 13.02 -14.71 2.61
C ALA A 333 11.51 -14.37 2.54
N GLY A 334 10.77 -14.59 3.64
CA GLY A 334 9.35 -14.25 3.74
C GLY A 334 9.09 -12.74 3.74
N PHE A 335 9.96 -11.95 4.38
CA PHE A 335 9.90 -10.49 4.35
C PHE A 335 10.29 -9.94 2.98
N ILE A 336 11.34 -10.49 2.34
CA ILE A 336 11.74 -10.12 0.98
C ILE A 336 10.57 -10.37 0.00
N ALA A 337 9.92 -11.53 0.09
CA ALA A 337 8.74 -11.86 -0.70
C ALA A 337 7.59 -10.86 -0.47
N ALA A 338 7.32 -10.53 0.79
CA ALA A 338 6.28 -9.58 1.19
C ALA A 338 6.57 -8.15 0.66
N LEU A 339 7.82 -7.69 0.73
CA LEU A 339 8.26 -6.39 0.24
C LEU A 339 8.17 -6.28 -1.28
N TYR A 340 8.61 -7.31 -2.00
CA TYR A 340 8.45 -7.36 -3.45
C TYR A 340 6.95 -7.40 -3.84
N HIS A 341 6.14 -8.16 -3.11
CA HIS A 341 4.69 -8.19 -3.33
C HIS A 341 4.02 -6.83 -3.08
N VAL A 342 4.45 -6.07 -2.07
CA VAL A 342 3.99 -4.68 -1.85
C VAL A 342 4.16 -3.87 -3.13
N MET A 343 5.32 -3.94 -3.78
CA MET A 343 5.59 -3.17 -4.99
C MET A 343 4.66 -3.56 -6.15
N VAL A 344 4.55 -4.87 -6.42
CA VAL A 344 3.70 -5.42 -7.48
C VAL A 344 2.23 -5.08 -7.24
N HIS A 345 1.76 -5.28 -6.01
CA HIS A 345 0.38 -5.03 -5.62
C HIS A 345 0.03 -3.55 -5.79
N SER A 346 0.92 -2.63 -5.38
CA SER A 346 0.72 -1.19 -5.53
C SER A 346 0.64 -0.75 -7.00
N ALA A 347 1.49 -1.29 -7.88
CA ALA A 347 1.45 -0.98 -9.30
C ALA A 347 0.17 -1.53 -9.97
N ALA A 348 -0.15 -2.81 -9.75
CA ALA A 348 -1.28 -3.47 -10.39
C ALA A 348 -2.63 -2.92 -9.91
N LYS A 349 -2.81 -2.63 -8.61
CA LYS A 349 -4.09 -2.13 -8.09
C LYS A 349 -4.40 -0.72 -8.53
N SER A 350 -3.43 0.18 -8.49
CA SER A 350 -3.64 1.54 -8.97
C SER A 350 -4.07 1.53 -10.42
N SER A 351 -3.40 0.71 -11.25
CA SER A 351 -3.78 0.47 -12.63
C SER A 351 -5.21 -0.07 -12.78
N LEU A 352 -5.62 -1.06 -11.99
CA LEU A 352 -6.97 -1.62 -12.03
C LEU A 352 -8.04 -0.60 -11.63
N PHE A 353 -7.80 0.26 -10.63
CA PHE A 353 -8.75 1.30 -10.22
C PHE A 353 -8.90 2.40 -11.27
N ILE A 354 -7.79 2.85 -11.88
CA ILE A 354 -7.84 3.84 -12.95
C ILE A 354 -8.51 3.28 -14.21
N SER A 355 -8.07 2.11 -14.70
CA SER A 355 -8.65 1.49 -15.90
C SER A 355 -10.11 1.08 -15.72
N SER A 356 -10.50 0.57 -14.54
CA SER A 356 -11.91 0.23 -14.26
C SER A 356 -12.83 1.44 -14.29
N SER A 357 -12.34 2.64 -13.93
CA SER A 357 -13.13 3.86 -14.07
C SER A 357 -13.39 4.19 -15.54
N VAL A 358 -12.34 4.17 -16.36
CA VAL A 358 -12.44 4.49 -17.80
C VAL A 358 -13.31 3.46 -18.52
N LEU A 359 -13.23 2.19 -18.14
CA LEU A 359 -14.10 1.12 -18.68
C LEU A 359 -15.56 1.29 -18.27
N ALA A 360 -15.83 1.79 -17.07
CA ALA A 360 -17.18 2.14 -16.63
C ALA A 360 -17.74 3.32 -17.42
N ASP A 361 -16.92 4.32 -17.74
CA ASP A 361 -17.31 5.46 -18.58
C ASP A 361 -17.67 5.03 -20.00
N ALA A 362 -16.82 4.16 -20.59
CA ALA A 362 -17.09 3.49 -21.86
C ALA A 362 -18.35 2.59 -21.81
N SER A 363 -18.97 2.41 -20.65
CA SER A 363 -20.20 1.64 -20.43
C SER A 363 -21.33 2.51 -19.87
N GLY A 364 -21.33 3.82 -20.16
CA GLY A 364 -22.37 4.75 -19.73
C GLY A 364 -22.38 5.01 -18.21
N GLY A 365 -21.24 4.83 -17.56
CA GLY A 365 -21.09 4.95 -16.10
C GLY A 365 -21.50 3.69 -15.31
N SER A 366 -21.97 2.63 -15.97
CA SER A 366 -22.31 1.38 -15.27
C SER A 366 -21.05 0.63 -14.82
N LYS A 367 -21.13 0.07 -13.62
CA LYS A 367 -20.07 -0.74 -12.99
C LYS A 367 -20.43 -2.22 -12.94
N ARG A 368 -21.62 -2.59 -13.45
CA ARG A 368 -22.12 -3.97 -13.44
C ARG A 368 -21.47 -4.76 -14.57
N PHE A 369 -21.06 -5.99 -14.30
CA PHE A 369 -20.40 -6.86 -15.28
C PHE A 369 -21.21 -7.06 -16.56
N SER A 370 -22.54 -7.09 -16.48
CA SER A 370 -23.42 -7.25 -17.65
C SER A 370 -23.28 -6.12 -18.66
N ASP A 371 -23.01 -4.91 -18.19
CA ASP A 371 -23.04 -3.68 -18.99
C ASP A 371 -21.64 -3.33 -19.50
N LEU A 372 -20.61 -3.88 -18.85
CA LEU A 372 -19.20 -3.79 -19.23
C LEU A 372 -18.85 -4.65 -20.46
N ARG A 373 -19.80 -5.40 -21.03
CA ARG A 373 -19.58 -6.18 -22.25
C ARG A 373 -19.21 -5.26 -23.43
N GLY A 374 -18.08 -5.56 -24.06
CA GLY A 374 -17.52 -4.79 -25.17
C GLY A 374 -16.77 -3.52 -24.75
N ALA A 375 -16.70 -3.21 -23.44
CA ALA A 375 -16.03 -2.01 -22.95
C ALA A 375 -14.53 -1.98 -23.30
N GLY A 376 -13.87 -3.14 -23.30
CA GLY A 376 -12.46 -3.27 -23.69
C GLY A 376 -12.22 -2.93 -25.16
N LYS A 377 -13.22 -3.12 -26.03
CA LYS A 377 -13.15 -2.71 -27.44
C LYS A 377 -13.51 -1.24 -27.64
N ARG A 378 -14.44 -0.71 -26.83
CA ARG A 378 -14.82 0.72 -26.84
C ARG A 378 -13.73 1.64 -26.30
N SER A 379 -12.93 1.16 -25.33
CA SER A 379 -11.74 1.85 -24.82
C SER A 379 -10.54 0.89 -24.79
N PRO A 380 -9.82 0.73 -25.91
CA PRO A 380 -8.73 -0.25 -26.04
C PRO A 380 -7.61 -0.04 -25.02
N VAL A 381 -7.20 1.21 -24.77
CA VAL A 381 -6.13 1.52 -23.81
C VAL A 381 -6.51 1.06 -22.41
N ALA A 382 -7.73 1.37 -21.96
CA ALA A 382 -8.20 0.95 -20.64
C ALA A 382 -8.39 -0.57 -20.56
N GLY A 383 -8.87 -1.20 -21.63
CA GLY A 383 -8.99 -2.65 -21.74
C GLY A 383 -7.64 -3.36 -21.61
N VAL A 384 -6.61 -2.90 -22.34
CA VAL A 384 -5.25 -3.46 -22.28
C VAL A 384 -4.64 -3.22 -20.90
N CYS A 385 -4.74 -2.01 -20.37
CA CYS A 385 -4.24 -1.66 -19.04
C CYS A 385 -4.84 -2.54 -17.94
N PHE A 386 -6.18 -2.72 -17.96
CA PHE A 386 -6.86 -3.62 -17.03
C PHE A 386 -6.39 -5.08 -17.20
N THR A 387 -6.23 -5.53 -18.45
CA THR A 387 -5.83 -6.91 -18.77
C THR A 387 -4.42 -7.22 -18.28
N VAL A 388 -3.45 -6.34 -18.55
CA VAL A 388 -2.06 -6.52 -18.09
C VAL A 388 -2.00 -6.55 -16.55
N SER A 389 -2.70 -5.65 -15.88
CA SER A 389 -2.71 -5.61 -14.41
C SER A 389 -3.46 -6.78 -13.78
N ALA A 390 -4.52 -7.26 -14.43
CA ALA A 390 -5.20 -8.50 -14.06
C ALA A 390 -4.27 -9.72 -14.20
N MET A 391 -3.58 -9.84 -15.34
CA MET A 391 -2.59 -10.89 -15.60
C MET A 391 -1.42 -10.85 -14.60
N SER A 392 -0.99 -9.64 -14.20
CA SER A 392 0.03 -9.46 -13.17
C SER A 392 -0.42 -10.09 -11.85
N LEU A 393 -1.60 -9.74 -11.31
CA LEU A 393 -2.11 -10.33 -10.05
C LEU A 393 -2.48 -11.82 -10.15
N VAL A 394 -2.84 -12.29 -11.34
CA VAL A 394 -3.00 -13.73 -11.61
C VAL A 394 -1.66 -14.45 -11.57
N GLY A 395 -0.57 -13.78 -11.96
CA GLY A 395 0.77 -14.36 -11.99
C GLY A 395 1.11 -14.99 -13.34
N VAL A 396 0.77 -14.31 -14.44
CA VAL A 396 1.24 -14.70 -15.78
C VAL A 396 2.74 -14.39 -15.91
N PRO A 397 3.56 -15.28 -16.51
CA PRO A 397 5.00 -15.05 -16.72
C PRO A 397 5.31 -13.69 -17.35
N VAL A 398 6.52 -13.17 -17.11
CA VAL A 398 7.01 -11.83 -17.52
C VAL A 398 6.50 -10.67 -16.64
N LEU A 399 5.38 -10.83 -15.93
CA LEU A 399 4.84 -9.78 -15.05
C LEU A 399 5.26 -9.94 -13.59
N GLY A 400 5.31 -8.83 -12.85
CA GLY A 400 5.78 -8.82 -11.47
C GLY A 400 5.02 -9.79 -10.54
N GLY A 401 3.72 -10.01 -10.73
CA GLY A 401 2.98 -10.92 -9.85
C GLY A 401 3.29 -12.41 -10.06
N PHE A 402 3.89 -12.81 -11.17
CA PHE A 402 4.45 -14.15 -11.30
C PHE A 402 5.69 -14.29 -10.41
N ILE A 403 6.63 -13.34 -10.54
CA ILE A 403 7.84 -13.33 -9.71
C ILE A 403 7.50 -13.26 -8.23
N SER A 404 6.52 -12.45 -7.84
CA SER A 404 6.11 -12.35 -6.44
C SER A 404 5.68 -13.70 -5.88
N LYS A 405 4.92 -14.50 -6.64
CA LYS A 405 4.49 -15.84 -6.21
C LYS A 405 5.64 -16.85 -6.21
N LEU A 406 6.60 -16.72 -7.13
CA LEU A 406 7.81 -17.52 -7.11
C LEU A 406 8.62 -17.26 -5.83
N VAL A 407 8.90 -15.99 -5.51
CA VAL A 407 9.67 -15.63 -4.30
C VAL A 407 8.95 -16.07 -3.02
N PHE A 408 7.61 -16.01 -2.97
CA PHE A 408 6.85 -16.61 -1.85
C PHE A 408 6.99 -18.13 -1.78
N SER A 409 7.02 -18.80 -2.93
CA SER A 409 7.17 -20.26 -2.98
C SER A 409 8.57 -20.67 -2.53
N GLU A 410 9.61 -19.94 -2.98
CA GLU A 410 10.99 -20.12 -2.54
C GLU A 410 11.14 -19.89 -1.03
N ALA A 411 10.54 -18.83 -0.49
CA ALA A 411 10.51 -18.58 0.95
C ALA A 411 9.81 -19.71 1.72
N ALA A 412 8.70 -20.24 1.19
CA ALA A 412 8.00 -21.38 1.78
C ALA A 412 8.87 -22.65 1.80
N PHE A 413 9.57 -22.96 0.70
CA PHE A 413 10.52 -24.08 0.64
C PHE A 413 11.68 -23.90 1.62
N GLY A 414 12.20 -22.68 1.76
CA GLY A 414 13.26 -22.36 2.70
C GLY A 414 12.86 -22.54 4.18
N TYR A 415 11.58 -22.38 4.51
CA TYR A 415 11.06 -22.64 5.86
C TYR A 415 10.82 -24.14 6.12
N GLY A 416 10.21 -24.84 5.16
CA GLY A 416 9.89 -26.27 5.27
C GLY A 416 8.65 -26.59 6.14
N GLY A 417 8.49 -27.86 6.51
CA GLY A 417 7.44 -28.30 7.44
C GLY A 417 6.00 -28.00 7.01
N VAL A 418 5.12 -27.75 7.98
CA VAL A 418 3.68 -27.52 7.76
C VAL A 418 3.42 -26.17 7.09
N HIS A 419 4.12 -25.09 7.52
CA HIS A 419 3.96 -23.76 6.94
C HIS A 419 4.29 -23.73 5.46
N MET A 420 5.28 -24.51 5.00
CA MET A 420 5.57 -24.66 3.57
C MET A 420 4.35 -25.16 2.80
N TRP A 421 3.78 -26.30 3.20
CA TRP A 421 2.65 -26.90 2.50
C TRP A 421 1.40 -26.01 2.54
N VAL A 422 1.13 -25.38 3.69
CA VAL A 422 0.01 -24.45 3.85
C VAL A 422 0.18 -23.24 2.93
N MET A 423 1.38 -22.65 2.88
CA MET A 423 1.67 -21.50 2.03
C MET A 423 1.53 -21.86 0.55
N LEU A 424 2.14 -22.97 0.10
CA LEU A 424 2.05 -23.43 -1.29
C LEU A 424 0.60 -23.72 -1.71
N LEU A 425 -0.18 -24.38 -0.84
CA LEU A 425 -1.60 -24.62 -1.09
C LEU A 425 -2.39 -23.32 -1.15
N ALA A 426 -2.14 -22.39 -0.24
CA ALA A 426 -2.78 -21.08 -0.22
C ALA A 426 -2.47 -20.27 -1.49
N LEU A 427 -1.21 -20.28 -1.95
CA LEU A 427 -0.79 -19.67 -3.20
C LEU A 427 -1.51 -20.29 -4.40
N ALA A 428 -1.58 -21.63 -4.47
CA ALA A 428 -2.27 -22.33 -5.56
C ALA A 428 -3.77 -22.02 -5.61
N VAL A 429 -4.46 -22.13 -4.46
CA VAL A 429 -5.89 -21.82 -4.33
C VAL A 429 -6.15 -20.36 -4.65
N SER A 430 -5.39 -19.43 -4.06
CA SER A 430 -5.56 -18.01 -4.30
C SER A 430 -5.29 -17.63 -5.76
N THR A 431 -4.34 -18.29 -6.43
CA THR A 431 -4.10 -18.12 -7.87
C THR A 431 -5.31 -18.56 -8.69
N LEU A 432 -5.87 -19.72 -8.40
CA LEU A 432 -7.08 -20.20 -9.06
C LEU A 432 -8.24 -19.22 -8.87
N LEU A 433 -8.47 -18.76 -7.64
CA LEU A 433 -9.53 -17.78 -7.36
C LEU A 433 -9.28 -16.45 -8.09
N ASN A 434 -8.03 -15.97 -8.16
CA ASN A 434 -7.66 -14.78 -8.94
C ASN A 434 -8.02 -14.92 -10.42
N VAL A 435 -7.77 -16.09 -11.02
CA VAL A 435 -8.21 -16.38 -12.40
C VAL A 435 -9.74 -16.28 -12.52
N LEU A 436 -10.47 -16.86 -11.58
CA LEU A 436 -11.94 -16.90 -11.63
C LEU A 436 -12.60 -15.52 -11.62
N TYR A 437 -12.09 -14.53 -10.88
CA TYR A 437 -12.69 -13.18 -10.88
C TYR A 437 -12.00 -12.22 -11.87
N LEU A 438 -10.67 -12.21 -11.99
CA LEU A 438 -9.97 -11.27 -12.88
C LEU A 438 -10.08 -11.69 -14.34
N MET A 439 -9.76 -12.93 -14.69
CA MET A 439 -9.79 -13.36 -16.09
C MET A 439 -11.21 -13.47 -16.63
N LYS A 440 -12.17 -13.89 -15.79
CA LYS A 440 -13.60 -13.80 -16.14
C LYS A 440 -14.02 -12.36 -16.45
N THR A 441 -13.51 -11.39 -15.70
CA THR A 441 -13.76 -9.96 -15.97
C THR A 441 -13.12 -9.53 -17.29
N VAL A 442 -11.85 -9.88 -17.53
CA VAL A 442 -11.16 -9.61 -18.80
C VAL A 442 -11.95 -10.19 -19.98
N ILE A 443 -12.35 -11.46 -19.92
CA ILE A 443 -13.17 -12.10 -20.96
C ILE A 443 -14.47 -11.32 -21.17
N THR A 444 -15.13 -10.90 -20.09
CA THR A 444 -16.38 -10.11 -20.16
C THR A 444 -16.18 -8.78 -20.88
N LEU A 445 -15.06 -8.08 -20.64
CA LEU A 445 -14.75 -6.79 -21.28
C LEU A 445 -14.63 -6.90 -22.81
N TYR A 446 -14.16 -8.04 -23.32
CA TYR A 446 -13.95 -8.26 -24.77
C TYR A 446 -15.08 -9.06 -25.45
N ARG A 447 -16.05 -9.59 -24.70
CA ARG A 447 -17.26 -10.18 -25.28
C ARG A 447 -18.03 -9.15 -26.12
N PRO A 448 -18.76 -9.58 -27.16
CA PRO A 448 -19.65 -8.69 -27.91
C PRO A 448 -20.58 -7.93 -26.96
N ALA A 449 -20.78 -6.64 -27.27
CA ALA A 449 -21.74 -5.80 -26.58
C ALA A 449 -23.14 -6.44 -26.63
N ARG A 450 -24.00 -6.07 -25.68
CA ARG A 450 -25.41 -6.50 -25.73
C ARG A 450 -26.08 -5.93 -26.97
N GLU A 451 -26.95 -6.73 -27.59
CA GLU A 451 -27.82 -6.27 -28.67
C GLU A 451 -28.60 -5.03 -28.23
N GLY A 452 -28.67 -4.02 -29.10
CA GLY A 452 -29.26 -2.72 -28.79
C GLY A 452 -28.36 -1.72 -28.05
N SER A 453 -27.09 -2.05 -27.75
CA SER A 453 -26.14 -1.08 -27.20
C SER A 453 -25.74 -0.04 -28.25
N THR A 454 -26.07 1.23 -28.00
CA THR A 454 -25.72 2.39 -28.85
C THR A 454 -24.49 3.16 -28.36
N LEU A 455 -23.75 2.60 -27.39
CA LEU A 455 -22.60 3.27 -26.79
C LEU A 455 -21.43 3.39 -27.77
N ALA A 456 -20.97 4.62 -27.98
CA ALA A 456 -19.86 4.93 -28.85
C ALA A 456 -18.49 4.55 -28.24
N ALA A 457 -17.44 4.63 -29.06
CA ALA A 457 -16.07 4.50 -28.58
C ALA A 457 -15.72 5.65 -27.62
N GLU A 458 -15.15 5.30 -26.48
CA GLU A 458 -14.75 6.26 -25.45
C GLU A 458 -13.30 6.69 -25.70
N LYS A 459 -13.05 8.00 -25.77
CA LYS A 459 -11.71 8.57 -25.88
C LYS A 459 -11.29 9.12 -24.52
N PRO A 460 -10.45 8.40 -23.75
CA PRO A 460 -10.01 8.87 -22.43
C PRO A 460 -9.14 10.12 -22.58
N ALA A 461 -9.12 11.00 -21.58
CA ALA A 461 -8.18 12.12 -21.58
C ALA A 461 -6.72 11.65 -21.71
N ALA A 462 -5.89 12.47 -22.36
CA ALA A 462 -4.48 12.17 -22.58
C ALA A 462 -3.72 11.89 -21.27
N SER A 463 -4.05 12.59 -20.17
CA SER A 463 -3.42 12.33 -18.86
C SER A 463 -3.76 10.94 -18.31
N ALA A 464 -4.99 10.45 -18.55
CA ALA A 464 -5.40 9.11 -18.17
C ALA A 464 -4.71 8.04 -19.01
N VAL A 465 -4.55 8.28 -20.31
CA VAL A 465 -3.78 7.42 -21.21
C VAL A 465 -2.32 7.33 -20.76
N CYS A 466 -1.66 8.47 -20.50
CA CYS A 466 -0.28 8.50 -20.01
C CYS A 466 -0.12 7.75 -18.68
N ALA A 467 -1.03 7.94 -17.73
CA ALA A 467 -1.01 7.24 -16.45
C ALA A 467 -1.18 5.72 -16.63
N MET A 468 -2.13 5.29 -17.46
CA MET A 468 -2.36 3.87 -17.74
C MET A 468 -1.16 3.21 -18.41
N LEU A 469 -0.55 3.87 -19.41
CA LEU A 469 0.68 3.38 -20.04
C LEU A 469 1.84 3.32 -19.04
N GLY A 470 1.99 4.34 -18.20
CA GLY A 470 2.99 4.36 -17.13
C GLY A 470 2.83 3.18 -16.16
N PHE A 471 1.59 2.83 -15.78
CA PHE A 471 1.34 1.65 -14.95
C PHE A 471 1.60 0.33 -15.66
N VAL A 472 1.29 0.22 -16.96
CA VAL A 472 1.62 -0.97 -17.76
C VAL A 472 3.13 -1.17 -17.80
N VAL A 473 3.88 -0.11 -18.11
CA VAL A 473 5.34 -0.11 -18.09
C VAL A 473 5.85 -0.50 -16.71
N LEU A 474 5.33 0.09 -15.63
CA LEU A 474 5.73 -0.26 -14.27
C LEU A 474 5.50 -1.75 -13.95
N ASN A 475 4.36 -2.34 -14.33
CA ASN A 475 4.09 -3.77 -14.11
C ASN A 475 5.05 -4.68 -14.88
N VAL A 476 5.39 -4.30 -16.12
CA VAL A 476 6.34 -5.04 -16.95
C VAL A 476 7.76 -4.90 -16.41
N LEU A 477 8.19 -3.68 -16.03
CA LEU A 477 9.50 -3.43 -15.43
C LEU A 477 9.70 -4.24 -14.15
N LEU A 478 8.68 -4.30 -13.27
CA LEU A 478 8.76 -5.10 -12.06
C LEU A 478 8.99 -6.60 -12.36
N GLY A 479 8.42 -7.13 -13.45
CA GLY A 479 8.59 -8.53 -13.82
C GLY A 479 9.88 -8.83 -14.60
N VAL A 480 10.27 -7.96 -15.55
CA VAL A 480 11.46 -8.14 -16.39
C VAL A 480 12.75 -7.80 -15.64
N LEU A 481 12.73 -6.74 -14.82
CA LEU A 481 13.86 -6.31 -14.00
C LEU A 481 13.73 -6.81 -12.56
N SER A 482 13.14 -7.99 -12.35
CA SER A 482 12.88 -8.47 -11.00
C SER A 482 14.14 -8.78 -10.21
N GLN A 483 15.18 -9.33 -10.86
CA GLN A 483 16.43 -9.69 -10.21
C GLN A 483 17.16 -8.50 -9.55
N PRO A 484 17.48 -7.39 -10.26
CA PRO A 484 18.14 -6.25 -9.62
C PRO A 484 17.27 -5.61 -8.52
N ILE A 485 15.94 -5.64 -8.67
CA ILE A 485 15.03 -5.15 -7.63
C ILE A 485 15.10 -6.04 -6.38
N LEU A 486 15.10 -7.37 -6.56
CA LEU A 486 15.22 -8.32 -5.46
C LEU A 486 16.58 -8.22 -4.77
N GLU A 487 17.67 -7.97 -5.51
CA GLU A 487 18.99 -7.71 -4.93
C GLU A 487 19.00 -6.45 -4.07
N ILE A 488 18.39 -5.35 -4.54
CA ILE A 488 18.22 -4.12 -3.74
C ILE A 488 17.39 -4.38 -2.48
N ILE A 489 16.29 -5.15 -2.60
CA ILE A 489 15.45 -5.48 -1.44
C ILE A 489 16.22 -6.36 -0.45
N THR A 490 16.97 -7.35 -0.92
CA THR A 490 17.73 -8.28 -0.07
C THR A 490 18.84 -7.55 0.67
N ASN A 491 19.69 -6.81 -0.06
CA ASN A 491 20.77 -6.02 0.54
C ASN A 491 20.22 -4.92 1.45
N GLY A 492 19.14 -4.25 1.02
CA GLY A 492 18.46 -3.23 1.81
C GLY A 492 17.83 -3.80 3.07
N PHE A 493 17.31 -5.03 3.04
CA PHE A 493 16.73 -5.70 4.20
C PHE A 493 17.81 -6.16 5.19
N GLN A 494 18.97 -6.62 4.72
CA GLN A 494 20.13 -6.88 5.59
C GLN A 494 20.58 -5.63 6.35
N LEU A 495 20.62 -4.49 5.67
CA LEU A 495 20.85 -3.19 6.32
C LEU A 495 19.66 -2.71 7.16
N PHE A 496 18.49 -3.33 7.04
CA PHE A 496 17.27 -2.97 7.78
C PHE A 496 17.18 -3.61 9.15
N LEU A 497 17.71 -4.83 9.30
CA LEU A 497 17.90 -5.52 10.57
C LEU A 497 18.74 -4.65 11.52
#